data_AF-A0A6B3NWY3-F1
#
_entry.id   AF-A0A6B3NWY3-F1
#
_cell.length_a   1.000
_cell.length_b   1.000
_cell.length_c   1.000
_cell.angle_alpha   90.00
_cell.angle_beta   90.00
_cell.angle_gamma   90.00
#
_symmetry.space_group_name_H-M   'P 1'
#
loop_
_entity.id
_entity.type
_entity.pdbx_description
1 polymer ?
#
loop_
_entity_poly.entity_id
_entity_poly.type
_entity_poly.pdbx_seq_one_letter_code
_entity_poly.pdbx_strand_id
1 'polypeptide(L)' 'MPNAFVLQNNLVAGSAMHCAVFEQDTLVLRSVRKQLTLDELMAETPAGARVPGWSS' A
#
# COMPACT_ATOMS: atom_id res chain seq x y z
N MET A 1 -2.73 0.96 18.24
CA MET A 1 -1.55 0.35 17.59
C MET A 1 -0.30 1.09 18.05
N PRO A 2 0.79 0.39 18.42
CA PRO A 2 2.04 1.05 18.80
C PRO A 2 2.63 1.89 17.66
N ASN A 3 3.19 3.06 17.97
CA ASN A 3 3.72 3.99 16.96
C ASN A 3 4.81 3.36 16.09
N ALA A 4 5.68 2.52 16.67
CA ALA A 4 6.72 1.82 15.93
C ALA A 4 6.13 0.88 14.86
N PHE A 5 5.04 0.17 15.18
CA PHE A 5 4.36 -0.72 14.23
C PHE A 5 3.71 0.09 13.09
N VAL A 6 3.09 1.22 13.41
CA VAL A 6 2.47 2.12 12.42
C VAL A 6 3.51 2.63 11.42
N LEU A 7 4.66 3.11 11.92
CA LEU A 7 5.75 3.63 11.08
C LEU A 7 6.39 2.52 10.23
N GLN A 8 6.70 1.37 10.81
CA GLN A 8 7.32 0.25 10.09
C GLN A 8 6.44 -0.32 8.98
N ASN A 9 5.11 -0.20 9.12
CA ASN A 9 4.14 -0.74 8.16
C ASN A 9 3.50 0.33 7.27
N ASN A 10 3.98 1.58 7.32
CA ASN A 10 3.43 2.72 6.57
C ASN A 10 1.90 2.85 6.70
N LEU A 11 1.39 2.66 7.92
CA LEU A 11 -0.03 2.75 8.20
C LEU A 11 -0.42 4.20 8.52
N VAL A 12 -1.59 4.60 8.07
CA VAL A 12 -2.23 5.88 8.43
C VAL A 12 -3.63 5.62 8.94
N ALA A 13 -4.24 6.60 9.62
CA ALA A 13 -5.64 6.49 10.02
C ALA A 13 -6.51 6.28 8.77
N GLY A 14 -7.37 5.26 8.78
CA GLY A 14 -8.19 4.88 7.63
C GLY A 14 -7.54 3.88 6.65
N SER A 15 -6.31 3.42 6.89
CA SER A 15 -5.71 2.35 6.09
C SER A 15 -6.55 1.07 6.13
N ALA A 16 -6.82 0.50 4.95
CA ALA A 16 -7.49 -0.79 4.83
C ALA A 16 -6.54 -1.93 5.28
N MET A 17 -7.07 -2.84 6.09
CA MET A 17 -6.33 -3.96 6.67
C MET A 17 -7.06 -5.27 6.40
N HIS A 18 -6.31 -6.31 6.05
CA HIS A 18 -6.78 -7.68 6.00
C HIS A 18 -6.46 -8.34 7.35
N CYS A 19 -7.48 -8.93 7.98
CA CYS A 19 -7.36 -9.63 9.25
C CYS A 19 -7.61 -11.11 9.01
N ALA A 20 -6.66 -11.96 9.42
CA ALA A 20 -6.82 -13.41 9.37
C ALA A 20 -6.36 -14.03 10.67
N VAL A 21 -7.03 -15.09 11.10
CA VAL A 21 -6.56 -15.95 12.19
C VAL A 21 -5.71 -17.05 11.56
N PHE A 22 -4.47 -17.20 12.02
CA PHE A 22 -3.52 -18.20 11.59
C PHE A 22 -3.15 -19.06 12.79
N GLU A 23 -3.30 -20.38 12.66
CA GLU A 23 -3.23 -21.30 13.81
C GLU A 23 -4.18 -20.86 14.96
N GLN A 24 -4.37 -21.67 15.99
CA GLN A 24 -5.53 -21.51 16.87
C GLN A 24 -5.62 -20.16 17.59
N ASP A 25 -4.52 -19.42 17.74
CA ASP A 25 -4.50 -18.17 18.52
C ASP A 25 -3.66 -17.02 17.93
N THR A 26 -3.20 -17.09 16.68
CA THR A 26 -2.41 -15.98 16.10
C THR A 26 -3.26 -15.11 15.18
N LEU A 27 -3.49 -13.85 15.58
CA LEU A 27 -4.09 -12.85 14.70
C LEU A 27 -3.02 -12.20 13.82
N VAL A 28 -3.18 -12.37 12.51
CA VAL A 28 -2.32 -11.76 11.50
C VAL A 28 -3.04 -10.56 10.86
N LEU A 29 -2.40 -9.40 10.94
CA LEU A 29 -2.87 -8.16 10.33
C LEU A 29 -1.94 -7.80 9.17
N ARG A 30 -2.49 -7.60 7.97
CA ARG A 30 -1.72 -7.17 6.79
C ARG A 30 -2.35 -5.94 6.17
N SER A 31 -1.52 -4.96 5.78
CA SER A 31 -1.99 -3.82 4.99
C SER A 31 -2.51 -4.31 3.63
N VAL A 32 -3.71 -3.84 3.25
CA VAL A 32 -4.22 -4.07 1.90
C VAL A 32 -3.55 -3.08 0.98
N ARG A 33 -2.56 -3.54 0.23
CA ARG A 33 -1.96 -2.74 -0.84
C ARG A 33 -2.74 -2.99 -2.12
N LYS A 34 -3.29 -1.92 -2.72
CA LYS A 34 -3.82 -1.99 -4.07
C LYS A 34 -2.63 -2.28 -4.99
N GLN A 35 -2.61 -3.46 -5.61
CA GLN A 35 -1.69 -3.70 -6.71
C GLN A 35 -2.22 -2.90 -7.89
N LEU A 36 -1.61 -1.75 -8.14
CA LEU A 36 -1.90 -0.93 -9.29
C LEU A 36 -1.13 -1.48 -10.49
N THR A 37 -1.76 -1.49 -11.66
CA THR A 37 -1.05 -1.75 -12.91
C THR A 37 -0.12 -0.57 -13.22
N LEU A 38 0.84 -0.77 -14.12
CA LEU A 38 1.68 0.33 -14.61
C LEU A 38 0.82 1.45 -15.21
N ASP A 39 -0.23 1.08 -15.95
CA ASP A 39 -1.15 2.04 -16.58
C ASP A 39 -1.91 2.89 -15.54
N GLU A 40 -2.39 2.28 -14.46
CA GLU A 40 -3.07 3.00 -13.38
C GLU A 40 -2.11 3.96 -12.66
N LEU A 41 -0.87 3.53 -12.41
CA LEU A 41 0.16 4.39 -11.81
C LEU A 41 0.51 5.56 -12.73
N MET A 42 0.61 5.32 -14.03
CA MET A 42 0.85 6.38 -15.03
C MET A 42 -0.33 7.36 -15.09
N ALA A 43 -1.57 6.89 -15.00
CA ALA A 43 -2.76 7.73 -15.00
C ALA A 43 -2.81 8.67 -13.78
N GLU A 44 -2.43 8.18 -12.60
CA GLU A 44 -2.38 8.98 -11.37
C GLU A 44 -1.15 9.90 -11.29
N THR A 45 -0.11 9.67 -12.11
CA THR A 45 1.10 10.49 -12.12
C THR A 45 0.85 11.81 -12.90
N PRO A 46 0.97 12.99 -12.26
CA PRO A 46 0.80 14.28 -12.92
C PRO A 46 1.75 14.45 -14.11
N ALA A 47 1.29 15.04 -15.20
CA ALA A 47 2.09 15.18 -16.43
C ALA A 47 3.46 15.86 -16.20
N GLY A 48 3.54 16.80 -15.27
CA GLY A 48 4.79 17.51 -14.91
C GLY A 48 5.79 16.68 -14.09
N ALA A 49 5.38 15.54 -13.52
CA ALA A 49 6.27 14.61 -12.84
C ALA A 49 6.77 13.48 -13.77
N ARG A 50 6.29 13.43 -15.01
CA ARG A 50 6.69 12.43 -16.01
C ARG A 50 7.99 12.88 -16.69
N VAL A 51 9.00 12.01 -16.73
CA VAL A 51 10.25 12.27 -17.43
C VAL A 51 9.96 12.24 -18.94
N PRO A 52 10.20 13.33 -19.69
CA PRO A 52 10.00 13.34 -21.13
C PRO A 52 10.91 12.32 -21.82
N GLY A 53 10.36 11.46 -22.67
CA GLY A 53 11.11 10.49 -23.47
C GLY A 53 11.10 9.04 -22.97
N TRP A 54 10.45 8.75 -21.84
CA TRP A 54 10.15 7.36 -21.46
C TRP A 54 8.90 6.89 -22.22
N SER A 55 9.10 6.46 -23.47
CA SER A 55 8.09 5.69 -24.21
C SER A 55 8.22 4.22 -23.81
N SER A 56 7.13 3.67 -23.29
CA SER A 56 6.90 2.23 -23.05
C SER A 56 7.20 1.38 -24.27
#